data_AF-A0A356FUK6-F1
#
_entry.id   AF-A0A356FUK6-F1
#
_cell.length_a   1.000
_cell.length_b   1.000
_cell.length_c   1.000
_cell.angle_alpha   90.00
_cell.angle_beta   90.00
_cell.angle_gamma   90.00
#
_symmetry.space_group_name_H-M   'P 1'
#
loop_
_entity.id
_entity.type
_entity.pdbx_description
1 polymer ?
#
loop_
_entity_poly.entity_id
_entity_poly.type
_entity_poly.pdbx_seq_one_letter_code
_entity_poly.pdbx_strand_id
1 'polypeptide(L)'
;PVISKSSSKNAPGILGEELTIATASPKSGIIILNAAPGVTLNIGDKLNLVNDYQSIAKVQLTKITNDYIVANIMPGANNKELNPGTVVRVLR
;
A
#
# COMPACT_ATOMS: atom_id res chain seq x y z
N PRO A 1 19.10 -5.12 39.42
CA PRO A 1 18.66 -5.74 38.16
C PRO A 1 17.31 -5.15 37.72
N VAL A 2 17.35 -4.27 36.73
CA VAL A 2 16.15 -3.60 36.21
C VAL A 2 15.39 -4.60 35.35
N ILE A 3 14.30 -5.16 35.89
CA ILE A 3 13.31 -5.91 35.13
C ILE A 3 12.46 -4.91 34.36
N SER A 4 12.92 -4.56 33.15
CA SER A 4 12.13 -3.82 32.19
C SER A 4 10.96 -4.70 31.75
N LYS A 5 9.78 -4.39 32.30
CA LYS A 5 8.50 -4.91 31.84
C LYS A 5 8.38 -4.55 30.36
N SER A 6 8.59 -5.55 29.50
CA SER A 6 8.25 -5.47 28.08
C SER A 6 6.76 -5.16 28.00
N SER A 7 6.47 -3.90 27.73
CA SER A 7 5.12 -3.42 27.53
C SER A 7 4.63 -4.06 26.25
N SER A 8 3.83 -5.13 26.38
CA SER A 8 2.98 -5.61 25.30
C SER A 8 2.00 -4.50 24.97
N LYS A 9 2.47 -3.57 24.15
CA LYS A 9 1.67 -2.51 23.56
C LYS A 9 1.08 -3.17 22.33
N ASN A 10 -0.19 -3.58 22.42
CA ASN A 10 -1.05 -3.62 21.24
C ASN A 10 -0.94 -2.23 20.60
N ALA A 11 0.00 -2.05 19.68
CA ALA A 11 0.03 -0.89 18.82
C ALA A 11 -1.26 -1.01 18.00
N PRO A 12 -2.11 0.05 17.94
CA PRO A 12 -3.15 0.07 16.92
C PRO A 12 -2.43 -0.20 15.61
N GLY A 13 -2.79 -1.29 14.92
CA GLY A 13 -2.02 -1.82 13.78
C GLY A 13 -1.54 -0.65 12.93
N ILE A 14 -0.23 -0.41 12.95
CA ILE A 14 0.35 0.80 12.37
C ILE A 14 0.02 0.68 10.89
N LEU A 15 -0.98 1.44 10.42
CA LEU A 15 -1.25 1.55 9.00
C LEU A 15 0.08 1.95 8.37
N GLY A 16 0.53 1.16 7.39
CA GLY A 16 1.86 1.33 6.82
C GLY A 16 1.99 2.62 6.03
N GLU A 17 3.03 2.67 5.21
CA GLU A 17 3.40 3.85 4.43
C GLU A 17 2.20 4.42 3.63
N GLU A 18 2.11 5.74 3.59
CA GLU A 18 1.07 6.45 2.84
C GLU A 18 1.57 6.68 1.41
N LEU A 19 0.77 6.27 0.42
CA LEU A 19 1.06 6.42 -1.00
C LEU A 19 -0.11 7.12 -1.68
N THR A 20 0.15 7.71 -2.84
CA THR A 20 -0.89 8.33 -3.68
C THR A 20 -1.04 7.54 -4.96
N ILE A 21 -2.29 7.27 -5.37
CA ILE A 21 -2.57 6.67 -6.67
C ILE A 21 -2.28 7.73 -7.74
N ALA A 22 -1.25 7.48 -8.56
CA ALA A 22 -0.96 8.32 -9.72
C ALA A 22 -1.99 8.07 -10.83
N THR A 23 -2.25 6.79 -11.10
CA THR A 23 -3.29 6.33 -12.03
C THR A 23 -3.59 4.86 -11.81
N ALA A 24 -4.78 4.42 -12.17
CA ALA A 24 -5.14 3.01 -12.19
C ALA A 24 -5.91 2.67 -13.47
N SER A 25 -5.67 1.49 -14.00
CA SER A 25 -6.47 0.87 -15.05
C SER A 25 -6.94 -0.48 -14.54
N PRO A 26 -8.12 -0.52 -13.88
CA PRO A 26 -8.68 -1.77 -13.40
C PRO A 26 -8.97 -2.77 -14.52
N LYS A 27 -9.28 -2.29 -15.73
CA LYS A 27 -9.50 -3.14 -16.91
C LYS A 27 -8.24 -3.88 -17.34
N SER A 28 -7.07 -3.25 -17.25
CA SER A 28 -5.79 -3.90 -17.55
C SER A 28 -5.15 -4.53 -16.31
N GLY A 29 -5.75 -4.37 -15.12
CA GLY A 29 -5.21 -4.87 -13.86
C GLY A 29 -3.91 -4.18 -13.42
N ILE A 30 -3.67 -2.92 -13.81
CA ILE A 30 -2.45 -2.19 -13.47
C ILE A 30 -2.79 -0.97 -12.62
N ILE A 31 -1.97 -0.69 -11.62
CA ILE A 31 -1.99 0.55 -10.84
C ILE A 31 -0.59 1.13 -10.74
N ILE A 32 -0.51 2.45 -10.78
CA ILE A 32 0.71 3.23 -10.58
C ILE A 32 0.51 4.09 -9.34
N LEU A 33 1.46 3.98 -8.41
CA LEU A 33 1.50 4.74 -7.17
C LEU A 33 2.69 5.71 -7.24
N ASN A 34 2.56 6.91 -6.69
CA ASN A 34 3.69 7.79 -6.49
C ASN A 34 4.62 7.19 -5.43
N ALA A 35 5.91 7.16 -5.69
CA ALA A 35 6.89 6.76 -4.70
C ALA A 35 7.20 7.94 -3.79
N ALA A 36 7.30 7.70 -2.48
CA ALA A 36 7.88 8.66 -1.55
C ALA A 36 9.34 8.29 -1.26
N PRO A 37 10.23 9.27 -1.02
CA PRO A 37 11.59 8.98 -0.58
C PRO A 37 11.58 8.17 0.72
N GLY A 38 12.34 7.07 0.78
CA GLY A 38 12.43 6.22 1.97
C GLY A 38 11.38 5.11 2.09
N VAL A 39 10.58 4.89 1.04
CA VAL A 39 9.68 3.73 0.93
C VAL A 39 10.48 2.43 0.98
N THR A 40 10.15 1.52 1.91
CA THR A 40 10.88 0.24 2.10
C THR A 40 10.15 -0.94 1.45
N LEU A 41 9.78 -0.79 0.17
CA LEU A 41 9.06 -1.79 -0.60
C LEU A 41 9.97 -2.55 -1.55
N ASN A 42 9.64 -3.82 -1.81
CA ASN A 42 10.39 -4.68 -2.73
C ASN A 42 9.51 -5.14 -3.89
N ILE A 43 10.14 -5.38 -5.04
CA ILE A 43 9.47 -6.04 -6.17
C ILE A 43 9.02 -7.43 -5.71
N GLY A 44 7.78 -7.78 -6.03
CA GLY A 44 7.15 -9.05 -5.64
C GLY A 44 6.28 -8.96 -4.38
N ASP A 45 6.45 -7.92 -3.55
CA ASP A 45 5.64 -7.71 -2.35
C ASP A 45 4.16 -7.60 -2.71
N LYS A 46 3.31 -8.20 -1.88
CA LYS A 46 1.85 -8.13 -1.97
C LYS A 46 1.34 -7.19 -0.90
N LEU A 47 0.65 -6.12 -1.32
CA LEU A 47 0.14 -5.10 -0.41
C LEU A 47 -1.37 -5.02 -0.50
N ASN A 48 -2.01 -4.78 0.64
CA ASN A 48 -3.39 -4.28 0.66
C ASN A 48 -3.35 -2.75 0.68
N LEU A 49 -4.02 -2.13 -0.28
CA LEU A 49 -4.27 -0.70 -0.31
C LEU A 49 -5.52 -0.43 0.52
N VAL A 50 -5.39 0.45 1.50
CA VAL A 50 -6.45 0.82 2.43
C VAL A 50 -6.77 2.29 2.28
N ASN A 51 -8.04 2.61 2.14
CA ASN A 51 -8.57 3.96 2.20
C ASN A 51 -9.72 3.99 3.21
N ASP A 52 -9.81 5.03 4.05
CA ASP A 52 -10.83 5.16 5.09
C ASP A 52 -11.02 3.87 5.94
N TYR A 53 -9.90 3.23 6.31
CA TYR A 53 -9.86 1.96 7.05
C TYR A 53 -10.50 0.75 6.34
N GLN A 54 -10.84 0.87 5.06
CA GLN A 54 -11.34 -0.21 4.21
C GLN A 54 -10.29 -0.65 3.20
N SER A 55 -10.13 -1.95 3.03
CA SER A 55 -9.26 -2.51 1.98
C SER A 55 -9.95 -2.32 0.63
N ILE A 56 -9.33 -1.53 -0.25
CA ILE A 56 -9.89 -1.20 -1.56
C ILE A 56 -9.28 -2.04 -2.67
N ALA A 57 -8.05 -2.52 -2.50
CA ALA A 57 -7.39 -3.35 -3.48
C ALA A 57 -6.26 -4.15 -2.85
N LYS A 58 -5.99 -5.33 -3.40
CA LYS A 58 -4.74 -6.04 -3.18
C LYS A 58 -3.89 -5.94 -4.42
N VAL A 59 -2.60 -5.66 -4.27
CA VAL A 59 -1.69 -5.41 -5.38
C VAL A 59 -0.40 -6.18 -5.20
N GLN A 60 0.24 -6.54 -6.31
CA GLN A 60 1.58 -7.10 -6.31
C GLN A 60 2.54 -6.15 -7.03
N LEU A 61 3.60 -5.76 -6.34
CA LEU A 61 4.61 -4.84 -6.84
C LEU A 61 5.41 -5.49 -7.97
N THR A 62 5.47 -4.83 -9.13
CA THR A 62 6.19 -5.35 -10.32
C THR A 62 7.37 -4.48 -10.72
N LYS A 63 7.34 -3.18 -10.39
CA LYS A 63 8.45 -2.26 -10.62
C LYS A 63 8.46 -1.16 -9.57
N ILE A 64 9.63 -0.81 -9.07
CA ILE A 64 9.81 0.31 -8.14
C ILE A 64 10.89 1.21 -8.73
N THR A 65 10.63 2.51 -8.75
CA THR A 65 11.56 3.57 -9.16
C THR A 65 11.56 4.67 -8.11
N ASN A 66 12.40 5.69 -8.30
CA ASN A 66 12.45 6.84 -7.38
C ASN A 66 11.17 7.67 -7.41
N ASP A 67 10.44 7.67 -8.53
CA ASP A 67 9.29 8.56 -8.73
C ASP A 67 7.95 7.81 -8.66
N TYR A 68 7.94 6.54 -9.08
CA TYR A 68 6.72 5.75 -9.15
C TYR A 68 6.95 4.27 -8.88
N ILE A 69 5.86 3.64 -8.50
CA ILE A 69 5.73 2.22 -8.23
C ILE A 69 4.66 1.68 -9.18
N VAL A 70 4.97 0.61 -9.89
CA VAL A 70 4.01 -0.12 -10.72
C VAL A 70 3.64 -1.41 -10.00
N ALA A 71 2.35 -1.69 -9.94
CA ALA A 71 1.83 -2.90 -9.36
C ALA A 71 0.68 -3.48 -10.20
N ASN A 72 0.53 -4.80 -10.13
CA ASN A 72 -0.61 -5.51 -10.69
C ASN A 72 -1.71 -5.56 -9.64
N ILE A 73 -2.93 -5.17 -10.02
CA ILE A 73 -4.14 -5.31 -9.22
C ILE A 73 -4.51 -6.80 -9.19
N MET A 74 -4.58 -7.36 -7.99
CA MET A 74 -5.05 -8.73 -7.79
C MET A 74 -6.58 -8.79 -7.82
N PRO A 75 -7.19 -9.95 -8.13
CA PRO A 75 -8.64 -10.11 -8.12
C PRO A 75 -9.28 -9.71 -6.80
N GLY A 76 -10.49 -9.13 -6.87
CA GLY A 76 -11.26 -8.71 -5.68
C GLY A 76 -11.10 -7.23 -5.30
N ALA A 77 -10.43 -6.42 -6.11
CA ALA A 77 -10.33 -4.98 -5.89
C ALA A 77 -11.67 -4.25 -6.12
N ASN A 78 -11.93 -3.24 -5.29
CA ASN A 78 -13.00 -2.28 -5.47
C ASN A 78 -12.56 -1.18 -6.45
N ASN A 79 -12.80 -1.45 -7.73
CA ASN A 79 -12.37 -0.59 -8.83
C ASN A 79 -12.90 0.85 -8.78
N LYS A 80 -13.99 1.11 -8.04
CA LYS A 80 -14.58 2.46 -7.93
C LYS A 80 -13.74 3.41 -7.07
N GLU A 81 -12.86 2.85 -6.24
CA GLU A 81 -12.06 3.61 -5.27
C GLU A 81 -10.61 3.81 -5.73
N LEU A 82 -10.22 3.19 -6.86
CA LEU A 82 -8.89 3.32 -7.45
C LEU A 82 -8.76 4.56 -8.35
N ASN A 83 -9.15 5.73 -7.85
CA ASN A 83 -9.10 6.97 -8.62
C ASN A 83 -7.72 7.65 -8.51
N PRO A 84 -7.22 8.31 -9.58
CA PRO A 84 -6.05 9.18 -9.49
C PRO A 84 -6.20 10.24 -8.40
N GLY A 85 -5.14 10.49 -7.63
CA GLY A 85 -5.12 11.42 -6.52
C GLY A 85 -5.62 10.85 -5.19
N THR A 86 -6.23 9.66 -5.18
CA THR A 86 -6.61 8.99 -3.92
C THR A 86 -5.36 8.67 -3.11
N VAL A 87 -5.38 9.08 -1.84
CA VAL A 87 -4.37 8.71 -0.85
C VAL A 87 -4.75 7.36 -0.25
N VAL A 88 -3.80 6.44 -0.22
CA VAL A 88 -3.98 5.09 0.31
C VAL A 88 -2.87 4.78 1.30
N ARG A 89 -3.16 3.90 2.25
CA ARG A 89 -2.15 3.33 3.14
C ARG A 89 -1.90 1.89 2.76
N VAL A 90 -0.64 1.49 2.85
CA VAL A 90 -0.27 0.10 2.54
C VAL A 90 -0.26 -0.75 3.79
N LEU A 91 -0.81 -1.94 3.70
CA LEU A 91 -0.69 -3.00 4.70
C LEU A 91 -0.03 -4.22 4.07
N ARG A 92 0.92 -4.83 4.79
CA ARG A 92 1.62 -6.06 4.40
C ARG A 92 0.96 -7.28 5.03
#